data_AF-A0A9R1UYF0-F1
#
_entry.id   AF-A0A9R1UYF0-F1
#
_cell.length_a   1.000
_cell.length_b   1.000
_cell.length_c   1.000
_cell.angle_alpha   90.00
_cell.angle_beta   90.00
_cell.angle_gamma   90.00
#
_symmetry.space_group_name_H-M   'P 1'
#
loop_
_entity.id
_entity.type
_entity.pdbx_description
1 polymer ?
#
loop_
_entity_poly.entity_id
_entity_poly.type
_entity_poly.pdbx_seq_one_letter_code
_entity_poly.pdbx_strand_id
1 'polypeptide(L)'
;MIPQLGGRECLGLSCGYLILFGEKTRDFWLVNPITRHQLHFPNVPTIKIDKEITIRIRAVLVFSPSLNSWVFVMTSRATYEIWFSIAEEGEGKGGAWNCVSSSFRIIDIHAFKGKIYTLTYAGDSWLRRHVCELRLDPPVPKLTLLDTHFVGSTSCVFNFVS
;
A
#
# COMPACT_ATOMS: atom_id res chain seq x y z
N MET A 1 0.51 22.96 11.54
CA MET A 1 -0.59 23.29 10.60
C MET A 1 -0.21 22.72 9.24
N ILE A 2 -0.93 21.71 8.73
CA ILE A 2 -0.75 21.17 7.38
C ILE A 2 -1.74 21.94 6.50
N PRO A 3 -1.30 22.94 5.71
CA PRO A 3 -2.19 23.66 4.83
C PRO A 3 -2.53 22.71 3.65
N GLN A 4 -3.76 22.77 3.14
CA GLN A 4 -4.28 22.00 1.98
C GLN A 4 -4.95 20.63 2.24
N LEU A 5 -5.48 20.36 3.43
CA LEU A 5 -6.38 19.22 3.69
C LEU A 5 -7.79 19.34 3.04
N GLY A 6 -8.02 20.33 2.17
CA GLY A 6 -9.32 20.60 1.55
C GLY A 6 -9.79 19.43 0.67
N GLY A 7 -10.54 18.50 1.26
CA GLY A 7 -11.12 17.34 0.56
C GLY A 7 -10.18 16.15 0.37
N ARG A 8 -9.10 16.04 1.14
CA ARG A 8 -8.19 14.88 1.13
C ARG A 8 -8.26 14.12 2.45
N GLU A 9 -8.37 12.80 2.38
CA GLU A 9 -8.40 11.91 3.54
C GLU A 9 -6.99 11.40 3.86
N CYS A 10 -6.62 11.44 5.14
CA CYS A 10 -5.34 10.90 5.60
C CYS A 10 -5.47 9.40 5.82
N LEU A 11 -4.80 8.60 4.99
CA LEU A 11 -4.83 7.13 5.05
C LEU A 11 -3.80 6.54 6.01
N GLY A 12 -2.77 7.30 6.37
CA GLY A 12 -1.73 6.85 7.29
C GLY A 12 -0.39 7.56 7.11
N LEU A 13 0.64 7.00 7.74
CA LEU A 13 2.02 7.47 7.71
C LEU A 13 2.93 6.33 7.25
N SER A 14 3.80 6.59 6.27
CA SER A 14 4.81 5.64 5.80
C SER A 14 6.12 6.34 5.50
N CYS A 15 7.24 5.84 6.02
CA CYS A 15 8.58 6.38 5.78
C CYS A 15 8.70 7.91 5.99
N GLY A 16 7.96 8.46 6.96
CA GLY A 16 7.94 9.90 7.26
C GLY A 16 7.00 10.74 6.37
N TYR A 17 6.25 10.13 5.45
CA TYR A 17 5.25 10.80 4.63
C TYR A 17 3.84 10.50 5.12
N LEU A 18 3.02 11.53 5.28
CA LEU A 18 1.58 11.41 5.41
C LEU A 18 0.99 11.05 4.05
N ILE A 19 0.24 9.96 3.97
CA ILE A 19 -0.43 9.51 2.75
C ILE A 19 -1.82 10.14 2.72
N LEU A 20 -2.05 11.02 1.75
CA LEU A 20 -3.31 11.75 1.57
C LEU A 20 -3.98 11.28 0.28
N PHE A 21 -5.25 10.91 0.35
CA PHE A 21 -6.04 10.48 -0.80
C PHE A 21 -7.09 11.53 -1.16
N GLY A 22 -7.11 11.97 -2.41
CA GLY A 22 -8.15 12.88 -2.92
C GLY A 22 -9.33 12.09 -3.46
N GLU A 23 -10.48 12.08 -2.78
CA GLU A 23 -11.64 11.27 -3.20
C GLU A 23 -12.15 11.65 -4.61
N LYS A 24 -12.19 12.95 -4.93
CA LYS A 24 -12.68 13.47 -6.22
C LYS A 24 -11.70 13.22 -7.37
N THR A 25 -10.42 13.43 -7.12
CA THR A 25 -9.32 13.32 -8.09
C THR A 25 -8.77 11.90 -8.21
N ARG A 26 -9.05 11.06 -7.19
CA ARG A 26 -8.55 9.70 -7.01
C ARG A 26 -7.02 9.60 -7.04
N ASP A 27 -6.35 10.71 -6.71
CA ASP A 27 -4.89 10.84 -6.67
C ASP A 27 -4.37 10.69 -5.24
N PHE A 28 -3.07 10.43 -5.12
CA PHE A 28 -2.39 10.35 -3.82
C PHE A 28 -1.34 11.44 -3.71
N TRP A 29 -1.31 12.08 -2.55
CA TRP A 29 -0.28 13.03 -2.16
C TRP A 29 0.41 12.51 -0.91
N LEU A 30 1.71 12.29 -1.02
CA LEU A 30 2.54 11.93 0.10
C LEU A 30 3.32 13.16 0.53
N VAL A 31 3.09 13.63 1.75
CA VAL A 31 3.69 14.87 2.25
C VAL A 31 4.52 14.56 3.48
N ASN A 32 5.81 14.85 3.45
CA ASN A 32 6.63 14.81 4.64
C ASN A 32 6.36 16.08 5.46
N PRO A 33 5.77 15.98 6.66
CA PRO A 33 5.38 17.17 7.43
C PRO A 33 6.58 17.96 7.96
N ILE A 34 7.76 17.32 8.04
CA ILE A 34 9.00 17.91 8.55
C ILE A 34 9.75 18.59 7.41
N THR A 35 10.09 17.83 6.36
CA THR A 35 10.93 18.33 5.25
C THR A 35 10.13 19.11 4.20
N ARG A 36 8.79 19.07 4.27
CA ARG A 36 7.86 19.62 3.26
C ARG A 36 7.99 19.00 1.87
N HIS A 37 8.78 17.94 1.72
CA HIS A 37 8.87 17.20 0.48
C HIS A 37 7.54 16.53 0.14
N GLN A 38 7.18 16.51 -1.14
CA GLN A 38 5.90 16.00 -1.63
C GLN A 38 6.11 15.03 -2.78
N LEU A 39 5.32 13.96 -2.80
CA LEU A 39 5.20 13.04 -3.93
C LEU A 39 3.75 12.99 -4.37
N HIS A 40 3.48 13.24 -5.64
CA HIS A 40 2.14 13.17 -6.23
C HIS A 40 2.02 11.96 -7.14
N PHE A 41 1.07 11.06 -6.83
CA PHE A 41 0.73 9.94 -7.69
C PHE A 41 -0.63 10.19 -8.35
N PRO A 42 -0.75 10.10 -9.68
CA PRO A 42 -1.98 10.42 -10.40
C PRO A 42 -3.11 9.42 -10.12
N ASN A 43 -4.28 9.65 -10.72
CA ASN A 43 -5.47 8.82 -10.57
C ASN A 43 -5.18 7.31 -10.78
N VAL A 44 -5.61 6.47 -9.83
CA VAL A 44 -5.50 5.01 -9.94
C VAL A 44 -6.55 4.46 -10.92
N PRO A 45 -6.16 3.65 -11.92
CA PRO A 45 -7.02 3.33 -13.07
C PRO A 45 -8.34 2.58 -12.81
N THR A 46 -8.54 1.90 -11.66
CA THR A 46 -9.61 0.87 -11.60
C THR A 46 -10.29 0.69 -10.25
N ILE A 47 -10.01 1.51 -9.24
CA ILE A 47 -10.77 1.40 -7.99
C ILE A 47 -12.20 1.90 -8.26
N LYS A 48 -13.18 0.99 -8.30
CA LYS A 48 -14.60 1.32 -8.20
C LYS A 48 -14.83 1.88 -6.80
N ILE A 49 -14.60 3.18 -6.64
CA ILE A 49 -14.73 3.89 -5.37
C ILE A 49 -16.19 4.29 -5.21
N ASP A 50 -16.97 3.44 -4.54
CA ASP A 50 -18.16 3.88 -3.81
C ASP A 50 -17.72 4.62 -2.54
N LYS A 51 -18.54 5.56 -2.07
CA LYS A 51 -18.22 6.48 -0.95
C LYS A 51 -17.84 5.79 0.38
N GLU A 52 -18.16 4.51 0.56
CA GLU A 52 -17.76 3.71 1.75
C GLU A 52 -16.31 3.15 1.68
N ILE A 53 -15.55 3.42 0.61
CA ILE A 53 -14.34 2.64 0.26
C ILE A 53 -13.02 3.28 0.71
N THR A 54 -12.96 4.57 1.07
CA THR A 54 -11.67 5.15 1.53
C THR A 54 -11.12 4.47 2.78
N ILE A 55 -12.00 4.08 3.71
CA ILE A 55 -11.69 3.26 4.91
C ILE A 55 -11.02 1.92 4.53
N ARG A 56 -11.23 1.45 3.30
CA ARG A 56 -10.71 0.17 2.79
C ARG A 56 -9.37 0.32 2.06
N ILE A 57 -8.91 1.53 1.75
CA ILE A 57 -7.62 1.69 1.08
C ILE A 57 -6.49 1.40 2.08
N ARG A 58 -5.52 0.61 1.64
CA ARG A 58 -4.27 0.36 2.35
C ARG A 58 -3.13 0.72 1.42
N ALA A 59 -2.21 1.54 1.90
CA ALA A 59 -1.13 2.05 1.10
C ALA A 59 0.15 2.21 1.92
N VAL A 60 1.28 2.01 1.26
CA VAL A 60 2.60 2.09 1.85
C VAL A 60 3.59 2.66 0.84
N LEU A 61 4.55 3.44 1.33
CA LEU A 61 5.69 3.90 0.56
C LEU A 61 6.91 3.09 0.99
N VAL A 62 7.61 2.47 0.05
CA VAL A 62 8.80 1.66 0.32
C VAL A 62 9.93 2.05 -0.64
N PHE A 63 11.16 2.09 -0.16
CA PHE A 63 12.31 2.21 -1.03
C PHE A 63 12.68 0.82 -1.56
N SER A 64 12.74 0.66 -2.88
CA SER A 64 13.18 -0.58 -3.52
C SER A 64 14.66 -0.46 -3.91
N PRO A 65 15.58 -1.23 -3.27
CA PRO A 65 16.99 -1.21 -3.63
C PRO A 65 17.25 -1.69 -5.06
N SER A 66 16.46 -2.64 -5.56
CA SER A 66 16.63 -3.19 -6.92
C SER A 66 16.23 -2.22 -8.01
N LEU A 67 15.27 -1.34 -7.74
CA LEU A 67 14.84 -0.27 -8.66
C LEU A 67 15.56 1.06 -8.38
N ASN A 68 16.34 1.13 -7.29
CA ASN A 68 16.92 2.36 -6.75
C ASN A 68 15.92 3.52 -6.68
N SER A 69 14.67 3.23 -6.32
CA SER A 69 13.61 4.24 -6.32
C SER A 69 12.56 3.95 -5.25
N TRP A 70 11.82 5.00 -4.88
CA TRP A 70 10.64 4.90 -4.05
C TRP A 70 9.49 4.29 -4.83
N VAL A 71 8.84 3.30 -4.25
CA VAL A 71 7.67 2.65 -4.82
C VAL A 71 6.50 2.84 -3.88
N PHE A 72 5.44 3.45 -4.41
CA PHE A 72 4.19 3.59 -3.71
C PHE A 72 3.29 2.42 -4.08
N VAL A 73 2.81 1.71 -3.07
CA VAL A 73 1.99 0.50 -3.22
C VAL A 73 0.69 0.68 -2.50
N MET A 74 -0.40 0.27 -3.13
CA MET A 74 -1.73 0.35 -2.55
C MET A 74 -2.60 -0.85 -2.94
N THR A 75 -3.63 -1.08 -2.14
CA THR A 75 -4.75 -1.98 -2.46
C THR A 75 -6.03 -1.44 -1.82
N SER A 76 -7.17 -1.98 -2.25
CA SER A 76 -8.42 -1.81 -1.53
C SER A 76 -8.77 -3.11 -0.83
N ARG A 77 -9.28 -3.02 0.39
CA ARG A 77 -9.63 -4.20 1.19
C ARG A 77 -10.62 -5.08 0.45
N ALA A 78 -10.35 -6.37 0.49
CA ALA A 78 -11.09 -7.46 -0.16
C ALA A 78 -11.04 -7.47 -1.69
N THR A 79 -10.10 -6.75 -2.32
CA THR A 79 -9.79 -6.93 -3.75
C THR A 79 -8.71 -7.99 -3.95
N TYR A 80 -8.49 -8.35 -5.21
CA TYR A 80 -7.44 -9.26 -5.65
C TYR A 80 -6.26 -8.52 -6.29
N GLU A 81 -6.26 -7.18 -6.23
CA GLU A 81 -5.35 -6.34 -7.00
C GLU A 81 -4.46 -5.53 -6.07
N ILE A 82 -3.16 -5.54 -6.35
CA ILE A 82 -2.17 -4.67 -5.75
C ILE A 82 -1.69 -3.72 -6.83
N TRP A 83 -1.89 -2.43 -6.61
CA TRP A 83 -1.42 -1.40 -7.52
C TRP A 83 -0.13 -0.79 -6.99
N PHE A 84 0.81 -0.50 -7.88
CA PHE A 84 2.05 0.17 -7.51
C PHE A 84 2.50 1.16 -8.58
N SER A 85 3.19 2.21 -8.15
CA SER A 85 3.79 3.22 -9.01
C SER A 85 5.17 3.56 -8.48
N ILE A 86 6.14 3.69 -9.40
CA ILE A 86 7.52 4.03 -9.10
C ILE A 86 7.63 5.56 -9.15
N ALA A 87 8.21 6.16 -8.12
CA ALA A 87 8.48 7.60 -8.11
C ALA A 87 9.53 7.95 -9.17
N GLU A 88 9.25 9.00 -9.94
CA GLU A 88 10.19 9.55 -10.91
C GLU A 88 11.25 10.38 -10.18
N GLU A 89 12.50 10.27 -10.64
CA GLU A 89 13.63 10.97 -10.05
C GLU A 89 13.49 12.48 -10.29
N GLY A 90 13.60 13.29 -9.22
CA GLY A 90 13.72 14.75 -9.31
C GLY A 90 12.42 15.56 -9.41
N GLU A 91 11.27 14.98 -9.77
CA GLU A 91 10.04 15.77 -10.01
C GLU A 91 8.98 15.71 -8.89
N GLY A 92 9.16 14.86 -7.88
CA GLY A 92 8.13 14.67 -6.85
C GLY A 92 6.82 14.11 -7.43
N LYS A 93 6.91 13.34 -8.51
CA LYS A 93 5.79 12.70 -9.19
C LYS A 93 5.96 11.19 -9.23
N GLY A 94 4.84 10.48 -9.12
CA GLY A 94 4.73 9.06 -9.39
C GLY A 94 4.57 8.80 -10.87
N GLY A 95 5.27 7.79 -11.38
CA GLY A 95 5.12 7.30 -12.74
C GLY A 95 3.83 6.51 -12.95
N ALA A 96 3.79 5.76 -14.06
CA ALA A 96 2.63 4.96 -14.43
C ALA A 96 2.27 3.89 -13.38
N TRP A 97 0.96 3.69 -13.21
CA TRP A 97 0.42 2.63 -12.36
C TRP A 97 0.55 1.26 -13.01
N ASN A 98 1.05 0.30 -12.25
CA ASN A 98 1.14 -1.11 -12.59
C ASN A 98 0.30 -1.93 -11.62
N CYS A 99 -0.12 -3.12 -12.03
CA CYS A 99 -0.98 -3.99 -11.22
C CYS A 99 -0.41 -5.40 -11.12
N VAL A 100 -0.51 -5.98 -9.92
CA VAL A 100 -0.25 -7.40 -9.66
C VAL A 100 -1.52 -8.03 -9.11
N SER A 101 -1.97 -9.10 -9.74
CA SER A 101 -3.12 -9.88 -9.29
C SER A 101 -2.69 -10.93 -8.26
N SER A 102 -3.55 -11.13 -7.26
CA SER A 102 -3.45 -12.15 -6.22
C SER A 102 -4.55 -13.20 -6.43
N SER A 103 -4.26 -14.46 -6.12
CA SER A 103 -5.30 -15.51 -6.06
C SER A 103 -6.19 -15.41 -4.80
N PHE A 104 -5.78 -14.57 -3.83
CA PHE A 104 -6.46 -14.40 -2.53
C PHE A 104 -6.88 -12.95 -2.33
N ARG A 105 -7.98 -12.75 -1.60
CA ARG A 105 -8.47 -11.41 -1.26
C ARG A 105 -7.53 -10.75 -0.26
N ILE A 106 -7.11 -9.53 -0.55
CA ILE A 106 -6.14 -8.79 0.25
C ILE A 106 -6.86 -8.03 1.36
N ILE A 107 -6.33 -8.12 2.56
CA ILE A 107 -6.84 -7.41 3.75
C ILE A 107 -6.00 -6.19 4.02
N ASP A 108 -4.67 -6.35 3.95
CA ASP A 108 -3.72 -5.35 4.37
C ASP A 108 -2.38 -5.46 3.62
N ILE A 109 -1.64 -4.36 3.61
CA ILE A 109 -0.29 -4.26 3.06
C ILE A 109 0.61 -3.59 4.09
N HIS A 110 1.80 -4.15 4.27
CA HIS A 110 2.79 -3.59 5.18
C HIS A 110 4.19 -3.66 4.58
N ALA A 111 5.00 -2.62 4.79
CA ALA A 111 6.42 -2.63 4.44
C ALA A 111 7.25 -2.85 5.69
N PHE A 112 8.12 -3.85 5.67
CA PHE A 112 9.03 -4.16 6.78
C PHE A 112 10.39 -4.60 6.24
N LYS A 113 11.45 -3.96 6.75
CA LYS A 113 12.85 -4.22 6.35
C LYS A 113 13.05 -4.22 4.82
N GLY A 114 12.44 -3.25 4.12
CA GLY A 114 12.55 -3.10 2.67
C GLY A 114 11.76 -4.12 1.85
N LYS A 115 10.99 -5.00 2.50
CA LYS A 115 10.09 -5.96 1.84
C LYS A 115 8.64 -5.53 2.01
N ILE A 116 7.81 -5.95 1.06
CA ILE A 116 6.39 -5.67 1.06
C ILE A 116 5.65 -6.97 1.35
N TYR A 117 4.81 -6.95 2.36
CA TYR A 117 4.01 -8.10 2.77
C TYR A 117 2.53 -7.78 2.60
N THR A 118 1.77 -8.76 2.15
CA THR A 118 0.31 -8.68 2.10
C THR A 118 -0.29 -9.72 3.02
N LEU A 119 -1.34 -9.30 3.72
CA LEU A 119 -2.19 -10.21 4.48
C LEU A 119 -3.40 -10.53 3.63
N THR A 120 -3.69 -11.81 3.44
CA THR A 120 -4.77 -12.26 2.57
C THR A 120 -5.63 -13.34 3.25
N TYR A 121 -6.82 -13.61 2.71
CA TYR A 121 -7.65 -14.74 3.14
C TYR A 121 -8.14 -15.56 1.95
N ALA A 122 -8.31 -16.86 2.16
CA ALA A 122 -8.75 -17.82 1.17
C ALA A 122 -10.21 -18.24 1.37
N GLY A 123 -11.02 -18.10 0.31
CA GLY A 123 -12.43 -18.50 0.29
C GLY A 123 -13.30 -17.71 1.28
N ASP A 124 -14.36 -18.35 1.76
CA ASP A 124 -15.36 -17.73 2.64
C ASP A 124 -14.96 -17.79 4.13
N SER A 125 -13.83 -18.42 4.44
CA SER A 125 -13.36 -18.59 5.82
C SER A 125 -12.40 -17.48 6.23
N TRP A 126 -12.88 -16.58 7.09
CA TRP A 126 -12.07 -15.53 7.73
C TRP A 126 -10.92 -16.05 8.62
N LEU A 127 -10.86 -17.36 8.86
CA LEU A 127 -9.90 -18.01 9.76
C LEU A 127 -8.59 -18.38 9.07
N ARG A 128 -8.57 -18.58 7.74
CA ARG A 128 -7.36 -18.93 7.00
C ARG A 128 -6.72 -17.68 6.43
N ARG A 129 -5.75 -17.15 7.17
CA ARG A 129 -4.93 -16.02 6.75
C ARG A 129 -3.62 -16.52 6.16
N HIS A 130 -3.25 -15.92 5.04
CA HIS A 130 -2.00 -16.18 4.35
C HIS A 130 -1.20 -14.89 4.29
N VAL A 131 0.10 -14.99 4.56
CA VAL A 131 1.04 -13.90 4.36
C VAL A 131 1.76 -14.14 3.04
N CYS A 132 1.78 -13.14 2.16
CA CYS A 132 2.53 -13.20 0.92
C CYS A 132 3.60 -12.09 0.89
N GLU A 133 4.75 -12.38 0.31
CA GLU A 133 5.77 -11.37 -0.02
C GLU A 133 5.55 -10.89 -1.46
N LEU A 134 5.37 -9.58 -1.64
CA LEU A 134 5.38 -8.94 -2.95
C LEU A 134 6.81 -8.54 -3.30
N ARG A 135 7.32 -9.12 -4.37
CA ARG A 135 8.63 -8.80 -4.95
C ARG A 135 8.41 -8.00 -6.22
N LEU A 136 9.00 -6.82 -6.28
CA LEU A 136 8.94 -5.93 -7.44
C LEU A 136 10.17 -6.09 -8.36
N ASP A 137 11.02 -7.07 -8.06
CA ASP A 137 12.27 -7.30 -8.78
C ASP A 137 11.98 -7.70 -10.24
N PRO A 138 12.78 -7.21 -11.22
CA PRO A 138 12.61 -7.55 -12.63
C PRO A 138 12.88 -9.04 -12.92
N PRO A 139 12.28 -9.62 -13.97
CA PRO A 139 11.55 -8.95 -15.06
C PRO A 139 10.04 -8.79 -14.83
N VAL A 140 9.45 -9.48 -13.86
CA VAL A 140 8.00 -9.45 -13.61
C VAL A 140 7.73 -9.45 -12.11
N PRO A 141 6.97 -8.46 -11.59
CA PRO A 141 6.52 -8.45 -10.20
C PRO A 141 5.81 -9.74 -9.83
N LYS A 142 6.12 -10.28 -8.64
CA LYS A 142 5.59 -11.57 -8.20
C LYS A 142 5.12 -11.50 -6.75
N LEU A 143 3.94 -12.08 -6.51
CA LEU A 143 3.43 -12.34 -5.17
C LEU A 143 3.74 -13.80 -4.79
N THR A 144 4.47 -14.01 -3.70
CA THR A 144 4.89 -15.34 -3.24
C THR A 144 4.28 -15.64 -1.89
N LEU A 145 3.51 -16.73 -1.78
CA LEU A 145 2.98 -17.21 -0.50
C LEU A 145 4.14 -17.62 0.41
N LEU A 146 4.12 -17.15 1.66
CA LEU A 146 5.08 -17.54 2.68
C LEU A 146 4.51 -18.67 3.54
N ASP A 147 5.35 -19.66 3.82
CA ASP A 147 5.03 -20.69 4.81
C ASP A 147 5.10 -20.08 6.21
N THR A 148 3.93 -19.80 6.78
CA THR A 148 3.82 -19.38 8.17
C THR A 148 3.51 -20.59 9.04
N HIS A 149 4.48 -21.04 9.84
CA HIS A 149 4.17 -21.95 10.94
C HIS A 149 3.35 -21.19 11.97
N PHE A 150 2.07 -21.56 12.12
CA PHE A 150 1.22 -21.04 13.18
C PHE A 150 1.81 -21.47 14.53
N VAL A 151 2.44 -20.54 15.22
CA VAL A 151 2.75 -20.72 16.65
C VAL A 151 1.42 -20.53 17.39
N GLY A 152 0.81 -21.65 17.81
CA GLY A 152 -0.19 -21.80 18.87
C GLY A 152 -1.25 -20.69 19.04
N SER A 153 -2.51 -21.06 18.86
CA SER A 153 -3.71 -20.29 19.21
C SER A 153 -3.63 -19.57 20.57
N THR A 154 -3.33 -18.27 20.53
CA THR A 154 -3.84 -17.22 21.43
C THR A 154 -3.59 -15.88 20.72
N SER A 155 -4.59 -15.01 20.71
CA SER A 155 -4.62 -13.67 20.10
C SER A 155 -3.25 -13.01 19.88
N CYS A 156 -2.84 -12.84 18.61
CA CYS A 156 -1.81 -11.88 18.25
C CYS A 156 -2.38 -10.46 18.44
N VAL A 157 -2.21 -9.93 19.64
CA VAL A 157 -2.34 -8.49 19.89
C VAL A 157 -1.05 -7.86 19.36
N PHE A 158 -1.13 -7.23 18.19
CA PHE A 158 -0.07 -6.32 17.75
C PHE A 158 -0.18 -5.05 18.58
N ASN A 159 0.52 -5.00 19.71
CA ASN A 159 0.73 -3.75 20.43
C ASN A 159 1.75 -2.92 19.64
N PHE A 160 1.27 -1.92 18.91
CA PHE A 160 2.12 -0.88 18.37
C PHE A 160 2.41 0.10 19.51
N VAL A 161 3.68 0.16 19.94
CA VAL A 161 4.18 1.30 20.71
C VAL A 161 4.49 2.39 19.69
N SER A 162 3.75 3.49 19.78
CA SER A 162 3.98 4.74 19.04
C SER A 162 5.29 5.40 19.45
#